data_AF-A0A946BFD8-F1
#
_entry.id   AF-A0A946BFD8-F1
#
_cell.length_a   1.000
_cell.length_b   1.000
_cell.length_c   1.000
_cell.angle_alpha   90.00
_cell.angle_beta   90.00
_cell.angle_gamma   90.00
#
_symmetry.space_group_name_H-M   'P 1'
#
loop_
_entity.id
_entity.type
_entity.pdbx_description
1 polymer ?
#
loop_
_entity_poly.entity_id
_entity_poly.type
_entity_poly.pdbx_seq_one_letter_code
_entity_poly.pdbx_strand_id
1 'polypeptide(L)' 'MFNWLRKKRNQKGFTLIELMIVIAIIGILAAIAIPQFTKYRAKAFNSAALSDTRNLKTDLEAYYAEWESYPN' A
#
# COMPACT_ATOMS: atom_id res chain seq x y z
N MET A 1 17.16 36.63 47.45
CA MET A 1 17.64 36.13 46.15
C MET A 1 16.50 35.36 45.49
N PHE A 2 16.21 35.71 44.23
CA PHE A 2 14.97 35.46 43.48
C PHE A 2 14.48 34.01 43.47
N ASN A 3 13.20 33.77 43.80
CA ASN A 3 12.54 32.47 43.57
C ASN A 3 11.12 32.60 42.95
N TRP A 4 10.85 33.67 42.19
CA TRP A 4 9.50 33.98 41.67
C TRP A 4 9.15 33.31 40.32
N LEU A 5 10.02 32.48 39.73
CA LEU A 5 9.82 31.98 38.37
C LEU A 5 9.49 30.48 38.28
N ARG A 6 8.64 29.95 39.16
CA ARG A 6 8.06 28.61 38.94
C ARG A 6 6.78 28.72 38.10
N LYS A 7 6.92 28.99 36.82
CA LYS A 7 5.84 28.88 35.82
C LYS A 7 5.44 27.41 35.73
N LYS A 8 4.32 27.00 36.36
CA LYS A 8 3.73 25.68 36.11
C LYS A 8 3.44 25.60 34.61
N ARG A 9 4.17 24.76 33.87
CA ARG A 9 3.83 24.41 32.49
C ARG A 9 2.44 23.81 32.55
N ASN A 10 1.47 24.49 31.94
CA ASN A 10 0.09 24.05 31.87
C ASN A 10 0.07 22.82 30.94
N GLN A 11 0.22 21.63 31.51
CA GLN A 11 0.10 20.34 30.82
C GLN A 11 -1.37 20.18 30.43
N LYS A 12 -1.79 20.80 29.32
CA LYS A 12 -3.11 20.57 28.75
C LYS A 12 -3.13 19.15 28.19
N GLY A 13 -3.90 18.27 28.82
CA GLY A 13 -4.17 16.93 28.29
C GLY A 13 -5.01 17.02 27.01
N PHE A 14 -4.90 15.98 26.18
CA PHE A 14 -5.71 15.83 24.97
C PHE A 14 -7.18 15.57 25.33
N THR A 15 -8.12 16.13 24.57
CA THR A 15 -9.54 15.92 24.81
C THR A 15 -10.03 14.64 24.14
N LEU A 16 -11.03 13.98 24.72
CA LEU A 16 -11.67 12.82 24.09
C LEU A 16 -12.32 13.19 22.75
N ILE A 17 -12.82 14.41 22.62
CA ILE A 17 -13.41 14.93 21.38
C ILE A 17 -12.38 14.97 20.25
N GLU A 18 -11.17 15.46 20.51
CA GLU A 18 -10.10 15.46 19.51
C GLU A 18 -9.77 14.02 19.07
N LEU A 19 -9.75 13.06 20.01
CA LEU A 19 -9.50 11.66 19.67
C LEU A 19 -10.60 11.06 18.79
N MET A 20 -11.87 11.35 19.10
CA MET A 20 -13.01 10.83 18.35
C MET A 20 -13.03 11.34 16.91
N ILE A 21 -12.71 12.61 16.68
CA ILE A 21 -12.63 13.18 15.33
C ILE A 21 -11.50 12.51 14.53
N VAL A 22 -10.34 12.29 15.16
CA VAL A 22 -9.21 11.61 14.52
C VAL A 22 -9.60 10.19 14.09
N ILE A 23 -10.23 9.43 14.96
CA ILE A 23 -10.68 8.06 14.64
C ILE A 23 -11.74 8.08 13.53
N ALA A 24 -12.65 9.04 13.54
CA ALA A 24 -13.66 9.18 12.48
C ALA A 24 -13.02 9.43 11.10
N ILE A 25 -12.03 10.34 11.03
CA ILE A 25 -11.29 10.61 9.78
C ILE A 25 -10.53 9.38 9.32
N ILE A 26 -9.81 8.69 10.23
CA ILE A 26 -9.08 7.45 9.91
C ILE A 26 -10.04 6.37 9.40
N GLY A 27 -11.23 6.24 10.00
CA GLY A 27 -12.25 5.29 9.56
C GLY A 27 -12.73 5.54 8.14
N ILE A 28 -13.01 6.80 7.78
CA ILE A 28 -13.42 7.18 6.42
C ILE A 28 -12.30 6.89 5.41
N LEU A 29 -11.06 7.27 5.74
CA LEU A 29 -9.91 7.02 4.87
C LEU A 29 -9.67 5.51 4.69
N ALA A 30 -9.75 4.72 5.76
CA ALA A 30 -9.56 3.28 5.71
C ALA A 30 -10.64 2.57 4.87
N ALA A 31 -11.90 3.00 4.99
CA ALA A 31 -13.00 2.45 4.20
C ALA A 31 -12.79 2.58 2.68
N ILE A 32 -12.15 3.67 2.24
CA ILE A 32 -11.82 3.90 0.81
C ILE A 32 -10.50 3.21 0.45
N ALA A 33 -9.48 3.33 1.30
CA ALA A 33 -8.12 2.86 1.02
C ALA A 33 -8.01 1.34 0.93
N ILE A 34 -8.69 0.59 1.82
CA ILE A 34 -8.60 -0.87 1.87
C ILE A 34 -9.07 -1.54 0.56
N PRO A 35 -10.30 -1.30 0.06
CA PRO A 35 -10.74 -1.94 -1.19
C PRO A 35 -9.92 -1.47 -2.40
N GLN A 36 -9.49 -0.21 -2.41
CA GLN A 36 -8.63 0.34 -3.45
C GLN A 36 -7.27 -0.37 -3.48
N PHE A 37 -6.63 -0.54 -2.33
CA PHE A 37 -5.35 -1.23 -2.20
C PHE A 37 -5.46 -2.69 -2.66
N THR A 38 -6.53 -3.40 -2.28
CA THR A 38 -6.77 -4.78 -2.73
C THR A 38 -6.89 -4.87 -4.26
N LYS A 39 -7.61 -3.94 -4.90
CA LYS A 39 -7.72 -3.87 -6.36
C LYS A 39 -6.36 -3.59 -7.02
N TYR A 40 -5.58 -2.65 -6.47
CA TYR A 40 -4.24 -2.37 -6.99
C TYR A 40 -3.31 -3.57 -6.89
N ARG A 41 -3.33 -4.29 -5.76
CA ARG A 41 -2.55 -5.51 -5.56
C ARG A 41 -2.94 -6.59 -6.58
N ALA A 42 -4.23 -6.83 -6.79
CA ALA A 42 -4.71 -7.78 -7.80
C ALA A 42 -4.27 -7.38 -9.22
N LYS A 43 -4.37 -6.09 -9.56
CA LYS A 43 -3.89 -5.57 -10.85
C LYS A 43 -2.38 -5.78 -11.03
N ALA A 44 -1.59 -5.55 -9.98
CA ALA A 44 -0.15 -5.76 -10.02
C ALA A 44 0.20 -7.24 -10.27
N PHE A 45 -0.47 -8.17 -9.57
CA PHE A 45 -0.29 -9.60 -9.83
C PHE A 45 -0.67 -10.01 -11.24
N ASN A 46 -1.81 -9.53 -11.75
CA ASN A 46 -2.22 -9.83 -13.12
C ASN A 46 -1.24 -9.26 -14.15
N SER A 47 -0.70 -8.06 -13.89
CA SER A 47 0.31 -7.45 -14.76
C SER A 47 1.61 -8.24 -14.77
N ALA A 48 2.05 -8.75 -13.61
CA ALA A 48 3.22 -9.61 -13.52
C ALA A 48 3.01 -10.92 -14.28
N ALA A 49 1.90 -11.63 -14.02
CA ALA A 49 1.56 -12.87 -14.72
C ALA A 49 1.45 -12.69 -16.25
N LEU A 50 0.91 -11.56 -16.70
CA LEU A 50 0.86 -11.22 -18.13
C LEU A 50 2.26 -10.98 -18.71
N SER A 51 3.14 -10.33 -17.96
CA SER A 51 4.55 -10.13 -18.36
C SER A 51 5.27 -11.48 -18.48
N ASP A 52 5.11 -12.35 -17.49
CA ASP A 52 5.73 -13.67 -17.48
C ASP A 52 5.24 -14.52 -18.66
N THR A 53 3.93 -14.49 -18.94
CA THR A 53 3.34 -15.20 -20.08
C THR A 53 3.87 -14.68 -21.42
N ARG A 54 4.08 -13.37 -21.55
CA ARG A 54 4.68 -12.77 -22.76
C ARG A 54 6.13 -13.22 -22.93
N ASN A 55 6.90 -13.24 -21.85
CA ASN A 55 8.29 -13.71 -21.89
C ASN A 55 8.34 -15.19 -22.28
N LEU A 56 7.53 -16.05 -21.64
CA LEU A 56 7.44 -17.47 -21.97
C LEU A 56 7.03 -17.69 -23.43
N LYS A 57 6.06 -16.91 -23.93
CA LYS A 57 5.69 -16.96 -25.35
C LYS A 57 6.88 -16.66 -26.25
N THR A 58 7.63 -15.59 -25.97
CA THR A 58 8.83 -15.23 -26.74
C THR A 58 9.88 -16.33 -26.70
N ASP A 59 10.11 -16.95 -25.54
CA ASP A 59 11.06 -18.06 -25.40
C ASP A 59 10.62 -19.30 -26.19
N LEU A 60 9.32 -19.61 -26.17
CA LEU A 60 8.74 -20.72 -26.94
C LEU A 60 8.80 -20.46 -28.45
N GLU A 61 8.52 -19.23 -28.89
CA GLU A 61 8.65 -18.84 -30.30
C GLU A 61 10.11 -18.93 -30.76
N ALA A 62 11.07 -18.54 -29.91
CA ALA A 62 12.49 -18.69 -30.20
C ALA A 62 12.91 -20.16 -30.30
N TYR A 63 12.45 -21.02 -29.39
CA TYR A 63 12.71 -22.46 -29.44
C TYR A 63 12.12 -23.09 -30.72
N TYR A 64 10.87 -22.75 -31.06
CA TYR A 64 10.25 -23.25 -32.27
C TYR A 64 10.99 -22.80 -33.55
N ALA A 65 11.49 -21.57 -33.57
CA ALA A 65 12.27 -21.06 -34.71
C ALA A 65 13.60 -21.81 -34.91
N GLU A 66 14.18 -22.37 -33.85
CA GLU A 66 15.44 -23.13 -33.91
C GLU A 66 15.21 -24.63 -34.17
N TRP A 67 14.18 -25.23 -33.57
CA TRP A 67 13.97 -26.68 -33.53
C TRP A 67 12.75 -27.17 -34.33
N GLU A 68 11.98 -26.27 -34.94
CA GLU A 68 10.72 -26.53 -35.67
C GLU A 68 9.66 -27.31 -34.86
N SER A 69 9.79 -27.31 -33.53
CA SER A 69 8.93 -28.04 -32.61
C SER A 69 8.88 -27.29 -31.28
N TYR A 70 7.84 -27.53 -30.47
CA TYR A 70 7.76 -26.97 -29.12
C TYR A 70 8.42 -27.90 -28.09
N PRO A 71 8.91 -27.36 -26.95
CA PRO A 71 9.41 -28.19 -25.86
C PRO A 71 8.30 -29.10 -25.32
N ASN A 72 8.62 -30.36 -25.03
CA ASN A 72 7.71 -31.33 -24.42
C ASN A 72 7.59 -31.16 -22.91
#